data_AF-A0A7S2QEQ3-F1
#
_entry.id   AF-A0A7S2QEQ3-F1
#
_cell.length_a   1.000
_cell.length_b   1.000
_cell.length_c   1.000
_cell.angle_alpha   90.00
_cell.angle_beta   90.00
_cell.angle_gamma   90.00
#
_symmetry.space_group_name_H-M   'P 1'
#
loop_
_entity.id
_entity.type
_entity.pdbx_description
1 polymer ?
#
loop_
_entity_poly.entity_id
_entity_poly.type
_entity_poly.pdbx_seq_one_letter_code
_entity_poly.pdbx_strand_id
1 'polypeptide(L)'
;HPSVYTWGYDVPMDLLGAWDYAVDDPEGKLGGKVDRSNVGIMGFSAGAYHAAIAFSLEPRVPAAWIDSAPWSGLYGEIYSRVRPMAGKYIAPVVASVIHFWARFFGGGMVDYYNPIAMLTQCSGPPRHVAIVHG
;
A
#
# COMPACT_ATOMS: atom_id res chain seq x y z
N HIS A 1 4.11 3.18 20.82
CA HIS A 1 4.51 3.31 19.41
C HIS A 1 4.88 1.94 18.88
N PRO A 2 4.39 1.53 17.70
CA PRO A 2 4.81 0.26 17.12
C PRO A 2 6.32 0.31 16.86
N SER A 3 7.01 -0.79 17.16
CA SER A 3 8.47 -0.93 17.06
C SER A 3 8.98 -1.19 15.63
N VAL A 4 8.15 -0.87 14.64
CA VAL A 4 8.33 -1.25 13.23
C VAL A 4 8.28 0.04 12.42
N TYR A 5 9.43 0.58 12.03
CA TYR A 5 9.51 1.78 11.18
C TYR A 5 9.81 1.40 9.73
N THR A 6 8.78 1.33 8.90
CA THR A 6 8.86 0.95 7.49
C THR A 6 7.69 1.52 6.71
N TRP A 7 7.98 1.97 5.48
CA TRP A 7 6.97 2.40 4.51
C TRP A 7 5.85 1.37 4.30
N GLY A 8 6.15 0.07 4.46
CA GLY A 8 5.17 -1.01 4.37
C GLY A 8 4.30 -1.22 5.60
N TYR A 9 4.43 -0.40 6.66
CA TYR A 9 3.66 -0.52 7.89
C TYR A 9 3.14 0.83 8.39
N ASP A 10 4.01 1.82 8.61
CA ASP A 10 3.59 3.10 9.23
C ASP A 10 2.73 3.94 8.31
N VAL A 11 3.12 4.04 7.03
CA VAL A 11 2.43 4.89 6.06
C VAL A 11 0.97 4.44 5.85
N PRO A 12 0.66 3.13 5.74
CA PRO A 12 -0.73 2.68 5.79
C PRO A 12 -1.49 3.09 7.06
N MET A 13 -0.84 3.09 8.24
CA MET A 13 -1.48 3.49 9.51
C MET A 13 -1.73 4.99 9.57
N ASP A 14 -0.78 5.81 9.09
CA ASP A 14 -0.95 7.26 8.95
C ASP A 14 -2.10 7.58 7.99
N LEU A 15 -2.21 6.84 6.89
CA LEU A 15 -3.33 6.97 5.95
C LEU A 15 -4.68 6.61 6.60
N LEU A 16 -4.73 5.59 7.47
CA LEU A 16 -5.95 5.27 8.22
C LEU A 16 -6.30 6.36 9.23
N GLY A 17 -5.31 6.95 9.91
CA GLY A 17 -5.54 8.11 10.77
C GLY A 17 -6.06 9.33 9.99
N ALA A 18 -5.52 9.57 8.79
CA ALA A 18 -6.03 10.61 7.90
C ALA A 18 -7.46 10.32 7.42
N TRP A 19 -7.80 9.06 7.18
CA TRP A 19 -9.16 8.64 6.84
C TRP A 19 -10.13 8.86 8.02
N ASP A 20 -9.75 8.47 9.25
CA ASP A 20 -10.55 8.73 10.45
C ASP A 20 -10.79 10.25 10.63
N TYR A 21 -9.75 11.07 10.43
CA TYR A 21 -9.88 12.53 10.46
C TYR A 21 -10.85 13.03 9.38
N ALA A 22 -10.77 12.50 8.15
CA ALA A 22 -11.66 12.88 7.06
C ALA A 22 -13.13 12.51 7.31
N VAL A 23 -13.38 11.41 8.01
CA VAL A 23 -14.73 10.96 8.37
C VAL A 23 -15.31 11.78 9.51
N ASP A 24 -14.55 11.94 10.60
CA ASP A 24 -15.05 12.58 11.83
C ASP A 24 -14.97 14.11 11.77
N ASP A 25 -14.03 14.67 11.00
CA ASP A 25 -13.75 16.10 10.85
C ASP A 25 -13.93 16.90 12.16
N PRO A 26 -13.13 16.59 13.21
CA PRO A 26 -13.35 17.12 14.55
C PRO A 26 -13.24 18.66 14.63
N GLU A 27 -12.54 19.27 13.66
CA GLU A 27 -12.35 20.71 13.57
C GLU A 27 -13.33 21.39 12.60
N GLY A 28 -14.19 20.63 11.92
CA GLY A 28 -15.15 21.15 10.96
C GLY A 28 -14.53 21.76 9.70
N LYS A 29 -13.28 21.41 9.38
CA LYS A 29 -12.52 21.98 8.25
C LYS A 29 -12.91 21.41 6.89
N LEU A 30 -13.58 20.25 6.88
CA LEU A 30 -13.99 19.50 5.69
C LEU A 30 -15.50 19.54 5.46
N GLY A 31 -16.23 20.38 6.23
CA GLY A 31 -17.69 20.49 6.15
C GLY A 31 -18.43 19.72 7.25
N GLY A 32 -17.71 19.20 8.25
CA GLY A 32 -18.23 18.44 9.37
C GLY A 32 -18.21 16.92 9.13
N LYS A 33 -18.60 16.18 10.17
CA LYS A 33 -18.65 14.72 10.15
C LYS A 33 -19.54 14.21 9.01
N VAL A 34 -19.03 13.23 8.27
CA VAL A 34 -19.76 12.53 7.20
C VAL A 34 -19.92 11.03 7.52
N ASP A 35 -20.84 10.37 6.84
CA ASP A 35 -20.93 8.91 6.92
C ASP A 35 -19.69 8.27 6.28
N ARG A 36 -19.09 7.30 6.97
CA ARG A 36 -17.90 6.56 6.51
C ARG A 36 -18.08 5.90 5.14
N SER A 37 -19.30 5.55 4.76
CA SER A 37 -19.63 4.97 3.45
C SER A 37 -19.41 5.95 2.28
N ASN A 38 -19.27 7.25 2.57
CA ASN A 38 -19.01 8.29 1.58
C ASN A 38 -17.52 8.65 1.44
N VAL A 39 -16.62 8.04 2.23
CA VAL A 39 -15.19 8.38 2.23
C VAL A 39 -14.36 7.16 1.83
N GLY A 40 -13.87 7.14 0.60
CA GLY A 40 -12.92 6.14 0.11
C GLY A 40 -11.47 6.57 0.30
N ILE A 41 -10.53 5.70 -0.06
CA ILE A 41 -9.10 6.03 -0.13
C ILE A 41 -8.58 5.92 -1.56
N MET A 42 -7.61 6.77 -1.88
CA MET A 42 -6.97 6.79 -3.19
C MET A 42 -5.46 6.79 -3.01
N GLY A 43 -4.75 6.03 -3.85
CA GLY A 43 -3.30 6.03 -3.88
C GLY A 43 -2.77 6.04 -5.31
N PHE A 44 -1.69 6.79 -5.52
CA PHE A 44 -0.97 6.91 -6.79
C PHE A 44 0.48 6.45 -6.63
N SER A 45 1.01 5.70 -7.61
CA SER A 45 2.40 5.23 -7.61
C SER A 45 2.73 4.47 -6.31
N ALA A 46 3.74 4.89 -5.55
CA ALA A 46 4.03 4.32 -4.23
C ALA A 46 2.84 4.46 -3.26
N GLY A 47 2.05 5.54 -3.35
CA GLY A 47 0.82 5.73 -2.58
C GLY A 47 -0.22 4.65 -2.83
N ALA A 48 -0.23 4.05 -4.02
CA ALA A 48 -1.15 2.97 -4.37
C ALA A 48 -0.83 1.68 -3.60
N TYR A 49 0.45 1.40 -3.33
CA TYR A 49 0.88 0.32 -2.44
C TYR A 49 0.37 0.54 -1.01
N HIS A 50 0.49 1.77 -0.48
CA HIS A 50 0.02 2.09 0.87
C HIS A 50 -1.52 2.04 0.98
N ALA A 51 -2.22 2.60 -0.01
CA ALA A 51 -3.68 2.57 -0.06
C ALA A 51 -4.22 1.14 -0.14
N ALA A 52 -3.58 0.25 -0.92
CA ALA A 52 -3.96 -1.16 -0.98
C ALA A 52 -3.83 -1.87 0.38
N ILE A 53 -2.75 -1.61 1.12
CA ILE A 53 -2.55 -2.17 2.46
C ILE A 53 -3.57 -1.60 3.43
N ALA A 54 -3.73 -0.27 3.50
CA ALA A 54 -4.70 0.38 4.37
C ALA A 54 -6.12 -0.12 4.13
N PHE A 55 -6.53 -0.24 2.86
CA PHE A 55 -7.82 -0.80 2.48
C PHE A 55 -8.02 -2.23 2.99
N SER A 56 -6.96 -3.03 2.94
CA SER A 56 -7.00 -4.42 3.38
C SER A 56 -7.06 -4.53 4.91
N LEU A 57 -6.38 -3.63 5.64
CA LEU A 57 -6.38 -3.59 7.10
C LEU A 57 -7.70 -3.09 7.67
N GLU A 58 -8.36 -2.13 7.02
CA GLU A 58 -9.54 -1.47 7.54
C GLU A 58 -10.81 -1.84 6.76
N PRO A 59 -11.65 -2.77 7.27
CA PRO A 59 -12.88 -3.18 6.60
C PRO A 59 -13.95 -2.09 6.51
N ARG A 60 -13.88 -1.04 7.34
CA ARG A 60 -14.83 0.08 7.33
C ARG A 60 -14.67 1.00 6.12
N VAL A 61 -13.51 1.00 5.47
CA VAL A 61 -13.28 1.78 4.23
C VAL A 61 -14.09 1.13 3.09
N PRO A 62 -15.06 1.84 2.48
CA PRO A 62 -16.02 1.27 1.53
C PRO A 62 -15.42 1.04 0.14
N ALA A 63 -14.45 1.86 -0.25
CA ALA A 63 -13.84 1.81 -1.57
C ALA A 63 -12.38 2.26 -1.59
N ALA A 64 -11.61 1.68 -2.51
CA ALA A 64 -10.25 2.11 -2.81
C ALA A 64 -10.04 2.30 -4.32
N TRP A 65 -9.38 3.40 -4.68
CA TRP A 65 -8.81 3.60 -6.01
C TRP A 65 -7.30 3.46 -5.93
N ILE A 66 -6.77 2.45 -6.63
CA ILE A 66 -5.36 2.08 -6.59
C ILE A 66 -4.77 2.28 -8.00
N ASP A 67 -3.96 3.33 -8.15
CA ASP A 67 -3.32 3.69 -9.42
C ASP A 67 -1.82 3.40 -9.40
N SER A 68 -1.40 2.43 -10.22
CA SER A 68 0.03 2.15 -10.51
C SER A 68 0.85 1.68 -9.30
N ALA A 69 0.32 0.74 -8.50
CA ALA A 69 1.02 0.17 -7.34
C ALA A 69 2.12 -0.85 -7.72
N PRO A 70 3.25 -0.92 -6.97
CA PRO A 70 4.12 -2.09 -6.98
C PRO A 70 3.45 -3.25 -6.23
N TRP A 71 2.57 -3.97 -6.92
CA TRP A 71 1.71 -5.01 -6.36
C TRP A 71 2.46 -6.15 -5.65
N SER A 72 3.67 -6.48 -6.11
CA SER A 72 4.54 -7.52 -5.57
C SER A 72 5.59 -6.98 -4.58
N GLY A 73 5.33 -5.82 -3.99
CA GLY A 73 6.22 -5.18 -3.00
C GLY A 73 7.50 -4.64 -3.63
N LEU A 74 8.49 -4.37 -2.77
CA LEU A 74 9.79 -3.81 -3.15
C LEU A 74 10.51 -4.69 -4.17
N TYR A 75 10.49 -6.02 -3.98
CA TYR A 75 11.12 -6.92 -4.95
C TYR A 75 10.51 -6.78 -6.34
N GLY A 76 9.17 -6.69 -6.42
CA GLY A 76 8.44 -6.45 -7.64
C GLY A 76 8.87 -5.18 -8.36
N GLU A 77 8.97 -4.08 -7.61
CA GLU A 77 9.43 -2.80 -8.13
C GLU A 77 10.88 -2.85 -8.59
N ILE A 78 11.78 -3.42 -7.79
CA ILE A 78 13.19 -3.57 -8.20
C ILE A 78 13.27 -4.39 -9.48
N TYR A 79 12.56 -5.52 -9.55
CA TYR A 79 12.55 -6.38 -10.73
C TYR A 79 12.01 -5.66 -11.97
N SER A 80 10.92 -4.89 -11.84
CA SER A 80 10.32 -4.13 -12.95
C SER A 80 11.29 -3.08 -13.51
N ARG A 81 12.10 -2.45 -12.65
CA ARG A 81 13.12 -1.48 -13.03
C ARG A 81 14.36 -2.12 -13.62
N VAL A 82 14.82 -3.22 -13.04
CA VAL A 82 16.07 -3.90 -13.43
C VAL A 82 15.89 -4.69 -14.73
N ARG A 83 14.73 -5.32 -14.93
CA ARG A 83 14.48 -6.20 -16.09
C ARG A 83 14.73 -5.53 -17.46
N PRO A 84 14.28 -4.29 -17.72
CA PRO A 84 14.58 -3.60 -18.97
C PRO A 84 16.08 -3.37 -19.23
N MET A 85 16.89 -3.24 -18.18
CA MET A 85 18.32 -2.94 -18.28
C MET A 85 19.19 -4.20 -18.34
N ALA A 86 18.91 -5.18 -17.49
CA ALA A 86 19.74 -6.38 -17.33
C ALA A 86 19.22 -7.60 -18.10
N GLY A 87 17.99 -7.54 -18.63
CA GLY A 87 17.35 -8.66 -19.33
C GLY A 87 16.84 -9.76 -18.39
N LYS A 88 16.03 -10.67 -18.92
CA LYS A 88 15.24 -11.65 -18.13
C LYS A 88 16.07 -12.62 -17.27
N TYR A 89 17.32 -12.90 -17.65
CA TYR A 89 18.15 -13.91 -16.98
C TYR A 89 19.00 -13.32 -15.85
N ILE A 90 19.47 -12.08 -16.01
CA ILE A 90 20.33 -11.41 -15.01
C ILE A 90 19.47 -10.64 -14.01
N ALA A 91 18.33 -10.10 -14.43
CA ALA A 91 17.46 -9.30 -13.57
C ALA A 91 17.04 -9.97 -12.25
N PRO A 92 16.69 -11.28 -12.19
CA PRO A 92 16.37 -11.93 -10.92
C PRO A 92 17.54 -11.90 -9.92
N VAL A 93 18.77 -12.09 -10.40
CA VAL A 93 19.98 -12.09 -9.55
C VAL A 93 20.21 -10.70 -8.99
N VAL A 94 20.21 -9.68 -9.86
CA VAL A 94 20.43 -8.29 -9.46
C VAL A 94 19.30 -7.82 -8.52
N ALA A 95 18.05 -8.13 -8.83
CA ALA A 95 16.92 -7.78 -7.98
C ALA A 95 17.01 -8.42 -6.60
N SER A 96 17.44 -9.69 -6.53
CA SER A 96 17.65 -10.40 -5.26
C SER A 96 18.76 -9.77 -4.42
N VAL A 97 19.87 -9.36 -5.04
CA VAL A 97 20.97 -8.68 -4.34
C VAL A 97 20.49 -7.33 -3.79
N ILE A 98 19.82 -6.52 -4.61
CA ILE A 98 19.29 -5.21 -4.16
C ILE A 98 18.26 -5.40 -3.04
N HIS A 99 17.33 -6.35 -3.19
CA HIS A 99 16.31 -6.64 -2.17
C HIS A 99 16.94 -7.14 -0.87
N PHE A 100 17.95 -8.01 -0.94
CA PHE A 100 18.72 -8.46 0.23
C PHE A 100 19.31 -7.27 1.00
N TRP A 101 20.00 -6.37 0.30
CA TRP A 101 20.60 -5.20 0.95
C TRP A 101 19.55 -4.23 1.48
N ALA A 102 18.44 -4.03 0.76
CA ALA A 102 17.31 -3.24 1.25
C ALA A 102 16.71 -3.84 2.53
N ARG A 103 16.57 -5.17 2.61
CA ARG A 103 16.18 -5.86 3.84
C ARG A 103 17.20 -5.70 4.95
N PHE A 104 18.48 -5.85 4.65
CA PHE A 104 19.54 -5.71 5.65
C PHE A 104 19.54 -4.31 6.28
N PHE A 105 19.57 -3.25 5.46
CA PHE A 105 19.58 -1.88 5.96
C PHE A 105 18.23 -1.43 6.53
N GLY A 106 17.12 -2.00 6.05
CA GLY A 106 15.77 -1.74 6.55
C GLY A 106 15.34 -2.60 7.74
N GLY A 107 16.27 -3.29 8.42
CA GLY A 107 15.95 -4.12 9.59
C GLY A 107 15.03 -5.31 9.30
N GLY A 108 14.96 -5.74 8.04
CA GLY A 108 14.18 -6.88 7.57
C GLY A 108 12.74 -6.56 7.15
N MET A 109 12.27 -5.32 7.29
CA MET A 109 10.83 -4.98 7.27
C MET A 109 10.33 -4.25 6.01
N VAL A 110 11.08 -4.28 4.91
CA VAL A 110 10.77 -3.53 3.67
C VAL A 110 9.52 -4.00 2.92
N ASP A 111 9.00 -5.19 3.22
CA ASP A 111 7.77 -5.76 2.65
C ASP A 111 6.94 -6.44 3.75
N TYR A 112 6.71 -5.73 4.87
CA TYR A 112 5.98 -6.29 6.02
C TYR A 112 4.58 -6.80 5.60
N TYR A 113 3.91 -6.04 4.74
CA TYR A 113 2.65 -6.40 4.11
C TYR A 113 2.83 -6.62 2.60
N ASN A 114 2.13 -7.63 2.07
CA ASN A 114 2.06 -7.91 0.63
C ASN A 114 0.66 -7.52 0.13
N PRO A 115 0.52 -6.43 -0.65
CA PRO A 115 -0.78 -5.93 -1.06
C PRO A 115 -1.60 -6.93 -1.88
N ILE A 116 -0.98 -7.69 -2.79
CA ILE A 116 -1.69 -8.73 -3.56
C ILE A 116 -2.27 -9.77 -2.60
N ALA A 117 -1.45 -10.28 -1.68
CA ALA A 117 -1.90 -11.32 -0.76
C ALA A 117 -3.04 -10.81 0.13
N MET A 118 -2.95 -9.55 0.58
CA MET A 118 -3.98 -8.96 1.44
C MET A 118 -5.28 -8.65 0.70
N LEU A 119 -5.22 -8.09 -0.51
CA LEU A 119 -6.40 -7.77 -1.31
C LEU A 119 -7.14 -9.03 -1.79
N THR A 120 -6.43 -10.14 -1.96
CA THR A 120 -7.02 -11.42 -2.38
C THR A 120 -7.55 -12.26 -1.22
N GLN A 121 -7.25 -11.90 0.03
CA GLN A 121 -7.82 -12.52 1.22
C GLN A 121 -9.25 -11.98 1.47
N CYS A 122 -10.21 -12.55 0.76
CA CYS A 122 -11.63 -12.20 0.87
C CYS A 122 -12.28 -12.80 2.13
N SER A 123 -12.18 -12.13 3.28
CA SER A 123 -12.83 -12.58 4.54
C SER A 123 -14.03 -11.72 4.99
N GLY A 124 -14.54 -10.84 4.12
CA GLY A 124 -15.59 -9.87 4.47
C GLY A 124 -16.59 -9.62 3.33
N PRO A 125 -17.57 -8.71 3.56
CA PRO A 125 -18.51 -8.32 2.51
C PRO A 125 -17.76 -7.72 1.30
N PRO A 126 -18.34 -7.82 0.09
CA PRO A 126 -17.73 -7.22 -1.10
C PRO A 126 -17.53 -5.72 -0.91
N ARG A 127 -16.35 -5.22 -1.27
CA ARG A 127 -16.02 -3.79 -1.26
C ARG A 127 -15.47 -3.37 -2.61
N HIS A 128 -15.58 -2.09 -2.94
CA HIS A 128 -15.26 -1.61 -4.27
C HIS A 128 -13.77 -1.29 -4.40
N VAL A 129 -13.09 -1.97 -5.32
CA VAL A 129 -11.69 -1.66 -5.65
C VAL A 129 -11.58 -1.37 -7.14
N ALA A 130 -11.06 -0.19 -7.46
CA ALA A 130 -10.63 0.15 -8.81
C ALA A 130 -9.12 0.02 -8.89
N ILE A 131 -8.62 -0.87 -9.74
CA ILE A 131 -7.21 -1.03 -10.04
C ILE A 131 -6.95 -0.46 -11.42
N VAL A 132 -6.18 0.63 -11.47
CA VAL A 132 -5.80 1.29 -12.72
C VAL A 132 -4.28 1.21 -12.87
N HIS A 133 -3.83 0.95 -14.09
CA HIS A 133 -2.43 0.94 -14.47
C HIS A 133 -2.25 1.92 -15.62
N GLY A 134 -1.39 2.91 -15.43
CA GLY A 134 -0.86 3.76 -16.51
C GLY A 134 0.36 3.13 -17.18
#